data_AF-A0A967GRU7-F1
#
_entry.id   AF-A0A967GRU7-F1
#
_cell.length_a   1.000
_cell.length_b   1.000
_cell.length_c   1.000
_cell.angle_alpha   90.00
_cell.angle_beta   90.00
_cell.angle_gamma   90.00
#
_symmetry.space_group_name_H-M   'P 1'
#
loop_
_entity.id
_entity.type
_entity.pdbx_description
1 polymer ?
#
loop_
_entity_poly.entity_id
_entity_poly.type
_entity_poly.pdbx_seq_one_letter_code
_entity_poly.pdbx_strand_id
1 'polypeptide(L)'
;VQGSLSMYPIWAFGDEDQKEEWLPQMAAGEKIGCFGLTEPDSGSDPSSMRTNARRDGDDWVLNGTKMWITNGGIADVAIVWAQTDDGVRGFIVPTDSAGFSTNDIHRKLSLRASVTSELVLEDVRLPASGVLPGVTGMRGPLSCLNEARFGILFGAMGSARACYEAALDYSRERSQFGKPIAGF
;
A
#
# COMPACT_ATOMS: atom_id res chain seq x y z
N VAL A 1 2.19 3.16 -4.54
CA VAL A 1 2.18 2.00 -3.63
C VAL A 1 3.55 1.38 -3.58
N GLN A 2 4.02 0.77 -4.68
CA GLN A 2 5.37 0.17 -4.80
C GLN A 2 6.47 0.97 -4.09
N GLY A 3 6.78 2.19 -4.57
CA GLY A 3 7.82 3.02 -3.96
C GLY A 3 7.48 3.53 -2.56
N SER A 4 6.47 4.41 -2.47
CA SER A 4 6.19 5.18 -1.25
C SER A 4 5.61 4.42 -0.07
N LEU A 5 4.96 3.26 -0.30
CA LEU A 5 4.29 2.51 0.76
C LEU A 5 4.91 1.12 0.98
N SER A 6 5.50 0.49 -0.03
CA SER A 6 6.09 -0.85 0.14
C SER A 6 7.61 -0.81 0.24
N MET A 7 8.31 -0.13 -0.67
CA MET A 7 9.77 -0.02 -0.62
C MET A 7 10.25 0.92 0.50
N TYR A 8 9.56 2.05 0.71
CA TYR A 8 9.94 3.02 1.74
C TYR A 8 10.08 2.42 3.16
N PRO A 9 9.11 1.65 3.71
CA PRO A 9 9.29 1.07 5.04
C PRO A 9 10.45 0.08 5.12
N ILE A 10 10.74 -0.69 4.07
CA ILE A 10 11.93 -1.56 4.03
C ILE A 10 13.21 -0.70 4.05
N TRP A 11 13.27 0.34 3.21
CA TRP A 11 14.42 1.24 3.16
C TRP A 11 14.64 2.00 4.48
N ALA A 12 13.57 2.51 5.09
CA ALA A 12 13.64 3.36 6.28
C ALA A 12 13.81 2.56 7.58
N PHE A 13 13.21 1.37 7.67
CA PHE A 13 13.09 0.62 8.92
C PHE A 13 13.61 -0.81 8.85
N GLY A 14 13.98 -1.30 7.67
CA GLY A 14 14.61 -2.59 7.53
C GLY A 14 16.06 -2.58 8.00
N ASP A 15 16.57 -3.75 8.36
CA ASP A 15 18.01 -3.98 8.46
C ASP A 15 18.66 -4.09 7.05
N GLU A 16 19.98 -4.27 6.99
CA GLU A 16 20.68 -4.35 5.72
C GLU A 16 20.32 -5.61 4.92
N ASP A 17 20.14 -6.75 5.60
CA ASP A 17 19.76 -8.01 4.95
C ASP A 17 18.39 -7.87 4.27
N GLN A 18 17.40 -7.28 4.95
CA GLN A 18 16.08 -6.98 4.38
C GLN A 18 16.16 -6.03 3.19
N LYS A 19 17.02 -5.01 3.24
CA LYS A 19 17.18 -4.06 2.13
C LYS A 19 17.81 -4.72 0.92
N GLU A 20 18.88 -5.48 1.11
CA GLU A 20 19.60 -6.17 0.04
C GLU A 20 18.75 -7.25 -0.63
N GLU A 21 17.92 -7.96 0.16
CA GLU A 21 17.00 -8.96 -0.37
C GLU A 21 15.90 -8.34 -1.25
N TRP A 22 15.18 -7.34 -0.72
CA TRP A 22 13.91 -6.91 -1.33
C TRP A 22 14.06 -5.71 -2.28
N LEU A 23 14.81 -4.68 -1.91
CA LEU A 23 14.78 -3.40 -2.62
C LEU A 23 15.28 -3.48 -4.08
N PRO A 24 16.37 -4.21 -4.41
CA PRO A 24 16.84 -4.31 -5.79
C PRO A 24 15.79 -4.92 -6.72
N GLN A 25 15.16 -6.03 -6.32
CA GLN A 25 14.14 -6.72 -7.11
C GLN A 25 12.85 -5.87 -7.24
N MET A 26 12.47 -5.17 -6.17
CA MET A 26 11.33 -4.25 -6.19
C MET A 26 11.58 -3.02 -7.07
N ALA A 27 12.81 -2.51 -7.11
CA ALA A 27 13.22 -1.40 -7.97
C ALA A 27 13.28 -1.81 -9.45
N ALA A 28 13.68 -3.05 -9.73
CA ALA A 28 13.65 -3.64 -11.07
C ALA A 28 12.23 -3.97 -11.56
N GLY A 29 11.24 -3.99 -10.66
CA GLY A 29 9.86 -4.38 -10.97
C GLY A 29 9.66 -5.89 -11.07
N GLU A 30 10.63 -6.69 -10.63
CA GLU A 30 10.57 -8.16 -10.58
C GLU A 30 9.73 -8.64 -9.38
N LYS A 31 9.68 -7.83 -8.32
CA LYS A 31 8.86 -8.08 -7.12
C LYS A 31 7.88 -6.95 -6.88
N ILE A 32 6.60 -7.29 -6.75
CA ILE A 32 5.52 -6.33 -6.50
C ILE A 32 5.22 -6.29 -5.01
N GLY A 33 5.18 -5.08 -4.45
CA GLY A 33 4.81 -4.83 -3.07
C GLY A 33 3.37 -4.35 -2.91
N CYS A 34 2.76 -4.72 -1.79
CA CYS A 34 1.56 -4.08 -1.26
C CYS A 34 1.76 -3.58 0.19
N PHE A 35 0.78 -2.83 0.72
CA PHE A 35 0.87 -2.18 2.03
C PHE A 35 -0.42 -2.40 2.82
N GLY A 36 -0.37 -3.28 3.81
CA GLY A 36 -1.47 -3.68 4.67
C GLY A 36 -1.53 -2.88 5.97
N LEU A 37 -2.30 -1.78 5.98
CA LEU A 37 -2.57 -0.99 7.17
C LEU A 37 -4.06 -1.02 7.55
N THR A 38 -4.89 -0.50 6.64
CA THR A 38 -6.34 -0.37 6.81
C THR A 38 -7.01 -1.72 7.02
N GLU A 39 -8.02 -1.74 7.88
CA GLU A 39 -8.85 -2.91 8.19
C GLU A 39 -10.32 -2.60 7.93
N PRO A 40 -11.22 -3.61 7.90
CA PRO A 40 -12.65 -3.38 7.67
C PRO A 40 -13.26 -2.33 8.62
N ASP A 41 -12.87 -2.37 9.89
CA ASP A 41 -13.41 -1.51 10.95
C ASP A 41 -12.47 -0.34 11.31
N SER A 42 -11.27 -0.27 10.72
CA SER A 42 -10.22 0.71 11.08
C SER A 42 -9.60 1.36 9.84
N GLY A 43 -10.16 2.53 9.47
CA GLY A 43 -9.68 3.38 8.37
C GLY A 43 -8.92 4.62 8.87
N SER A 44 -9.67 5.66 9.26
CA SER A 44 -9.12 6.94 9.75
C SER A 44 -8.41 6.81 11.10
N ASP A 45 -8.82 5.84 11.91
CA ASP A 45 -8.14 5.43 13.14
C ASP A 45 -7.44 4.08 12.90
N PRO A 46 -6.23 4.07 12.30
CA PRO A 46 -5.47 2.85 12.15
C PRO A 46 -4.91 2.35 13.50
N SER A 47 -4.93 3.13 14.58
CA SER A 47 -4.42 2.66 15.88
C SER A 47 -5.35 1.67 16.58
N SER A 48 -6.62 1.59 16.19
CA SER A 48 -7.57 0.58 16.68
C SER A 48 -7.53 -0.74 15.91
N MET A 49 -6.50 -0.96 15.09
CA MET A 49 -6.33 -2.20 14.31
C MET A 49 -6.39 -3.45 15.19
N ARG A 50 -7.02 -4.51 14.69
CA ARG A 50 -7.19 -5.80 15.35
C ARG A 50 -6.23 -6.86 14.84
N THR A 51 -5.64 -6.67 13.66
CA THR A 51 -4.55 -7.54 13.21
C THR A 51 -3.44 -7.48 14.23
N ASN A 52 -3.04 -8.64 14.72
CA ASN A 52 -2.05 -8.78 15.76
C ASN A 52 -0.91 -9.68 15.29
N ALA A 53 0.24 -9.51 15.92
CA ALA A 53 1.37 -10.41 15.81
C ALA A 53 1.87 -10.73 17.21
N ARG A 54 2.11 -12.01 17.49
CA ARG A 54 2.66 -12.47 18.76
C ARG A 54 3.93 -13.27 18.52
N ARG A 55 4.82 -13.27 19.51
CA ARG A 55 5.97 -14.19 19.51
C ARG A 55 5.49 -15.63 19.73
N ASP A 56 6.16 -16.56 19.08
CA ASP A 56 6.02 -18.00 19.32
C ASP A 56 7.41 -18.65 19.19
N GLY A 57 8.12 -18.72 20.31
CA GLY A 57 9.57 -18.93 20.31
C GLY A 57 10.28 -17.72 19.71
N ASP A 58 11.18 -17.96 18.76
CA ASP A 58 11.89 -16.89 18.03
C ASP A 58 11.06 -16.32 16.88
N ASP A 59 10.01 -17.01 16.46
CA ASP A 59 9.16 -16.62 15.33
C ASP A 59 8.07 -15.61 15.73
N TRP A 60 7.44 -15.04 14.71
CA TRP A 60 6.21 -14.28 14.79
C TRP A 60 5.05 -15.05 14.18
N VAL A 61 3.87 -14.93 14.77
CA VAL A 61 2.61 -15.45 14.21
C VAL A 61 1.63 -14.29 14.07
N LEU A 62 1.17 -14.05 12.85
CA LEU A 62 0.27 -12.96 12.50
C LEU A 62 -1.14 -13.48 12.25
N ASN A 63 -2.13 -12.76 12.76
CA ASN A 63 -3.55 -13.03 12.55
C ASN A 63 -4.33 -11.74 12.32
N GLY A 64 -5.18 -11.72 11.29
CA GLY A 64 -6.09 -10.61 11.03
C GLY A 64 -6.43 -10.42 9.56
N THR A 65 -7.03 -9.26 9.27
CA THR A 65 -7.56 -8.94 7.94
C THR A 65 -7.24 -7.50 7.59
N LYS A 66 -6.71 -7.29 6.38
CA LYS A 66 -6.45 -5.97 5.81
C LYS A 66 -7.40 -5.69 4.66
N MET A 67 -7.86 -4.45 4.54
CA MET A 67 -8.90 -4.07 3.60
C MET A 67 -8.47 -2.91 2.71
N TRP A 68 -8.89 -2.94 1.45
CA TRP A 68 -8.55 -1.94 0.42
C TRP A 68 -7.07 -1.91 0.03
N ILE A 69 -6.41 -3.07 0.03
CA ILE A 69 -4.97 -3.15 -0.20
C ILE A 69 -4.68 -3.17 -1.69
N THR A 70 -4.12 -2.07 -2.19
CA THR A 70 -3.70 -1.97 -3.58
C THR A 70 -2.57 -2.96 -3.86
N ASN A 71 -2.62 -3.61 -5.03
CA ASN A 71 -1.75 -4.70 -5.47
C ASN A 71 -1.91 -6.03 -4.70
N GLY A 72 -2.82 -6.16 -3.74
CA GLY A 72 -2.89 -7.34 -2.86
C GLY A 72 -2.82 -8.69 -3.60
N GLY A 73 -3.73 -8.92 -4.54
CA GLY A 73 -3.82 -10.18 -5.30
C GLY A 73 -2.73 -10.40 -6.36
N ILE A 74 -1.79 -9.46 -6.52
CA ILE A 74 -0.66 -9.59 -7.46
C ILE A 74 0.70 -9.29 -6.81
N ALA A 75 0.72 -9.02 -5.50
CA ALA A 75 1.95 -8.70 -4.80
C ALA A 75 2.73 -10.00 -4.54
N ASP A 76 4.06 -9.91 -4.59
CA ASP A 76 4.96 -10.93 -4.08
C ASP A 76 5.18 -10.78 -2.58
N VAL A 77 5.14 -9.53 -2.08
CA VAL A 77 5.40 -9.20 -0.68
C VAL A 77 4.40 -8.16 -0.16
N ALA A 78 3.89 -8.40 1.05
CA ALA A 78 3.02 -7.49 1.76
C ALA A 78 3.74 -6.88 2.96
N ILE A 79 3.76 -5.54 3.05
CA ILE A 79 4.16 -4.86 4.27
C ILE A 79 2.95 -4.73 5.18
N VAL A 80 2.87 -5.57 6.20
CA VAL A 80 1.71 -5.65 7.10
C VAL A 80 2.02 -4.97 8.42
N TRP A 81 1.18 -4.03 8.84
CA TRP A 81 1.24 -3.44 10.18
C TRP A 81 0.30 -4.18 11.11
N ALA A 82 0.80 -4.60 12.27
CA ALA A 82 0.05 -5.37 13.25
C ALA A 82 0.37 -4.93 14.67
N GLN A 83 -0.60 -5.09 15.57
CA GLN A 83 -0.45 -4.83 16.99
C GLN A 83 0.37 -5.97 17.65
N THR A 84 1.38 -5.61 18.43
CA THR A 84 2.15 -6.52 19.30
C THR A 84 2.07 -6.03 20.75
N ASP A 85 2.65 -6.79 21.67
CA ASP A 85 2.70 -6.43 23.11
C ASP A 85 3.46 -5.12 23.38
N ASP A 86 4.40 -4.75 22.50
CA ASP A 86 5.23 -3.55 22.61
C ASP A 86 4.80 -2.40 21.67
N GLY A 87 3.68 -2.57 20.94
CA GLY A 87 3.09 -1.54 20.09
C GLY A 87 2.82 -2.01 18.66
N VAL A 88 2.54 -1.08 17.75
CA VAL A 88 2.37 -1.44 16.33
C VAL A 88 3.74 -1.71 15.69
N ARG A 89 3.91 -2.85 15.02
CA ARG A 89 5.12 -3.21 14.27
C ARG A 89 4.79 -3.51 12.81
N GLY A 90 5.78 -3.30 11.94
CA GLY A 90 5.69 -3.61 10.52
C GLY A 90 6.38 -4.93 10.21
N PHE A 91 5.79 -5.73 9.33
CA PHE A 91 6.27 -7.05 8.95
C PHE A 91 6.38 -7.16 7.44
N ILE A 92 7.48 -7.76 6.97
CA ILE A 92 7.67 -8.16 5.58
C ILE A 92 7.08 -9.57 5.45
N VAL A 93 5.96 -9.69 4.75
CA VAL A 93 5.21 -10.95 4.62
C VAL A 93 5.27 -11.41 3.16
N PRO A 94 6.07 -12.44 2.82
CA PRO A 94 5.97 -13.10 1.53
C PRO A 94 4.56 -13.63 1.31
N THR A 95 3.96 -13.33 0.16
CA THR A 95 2.53 -13.65 -0.11
C THR A 95 2.27 -15.14 -0.38
N ASP A 96 3.33 -15.92 -0.57
CA ASP A 96 3.31 -17.38 -0.64
C ASP A 96 3.43 -18.07 0.73
N SER A 97 3.53 -17.28 1.82
CA SER A 97 3.55 -17.81 3.18
C SER A 97 2.27 -18.60 3.49
N ALA A 98 2.42 -19.73 4.18
CA ALA A 98 1.26 -20.50 4.65
C ALA A 98 0.37 -19.62 5.55
N GLY A 99 -0.95 -19.68 5.32
CA GLY A 99 -1.93 -18.86 6.05
C GLY A 99 -2.19 -17.48 5.44
N PHE A 100 -1.44 -17.06 4.43
CA PHE A 100 -1.71 -15.83 3.69
C PHE A 100 -2.64 -16.11 2.52
N SER A 101 -3.69 -15.29 2.36
CA SER A 101 -4.55 -15.32 1.17
C SER A 101 -5.13 -13.95 0.87
N THR A 102 -5.72 -13.80 -0.32
CA THR A 102 -6.28 -12.52 -0.77
C THR A 102 -7.61 -12.68 -1.47
N ASN A 103 -8.52 -11.72 -1.29
CA ASN A 103 -9.77 -11.63 -2.03
C ASN A 103 -9.82 -10.33 -2.84
N ASP A 104 -9.88 -10.42 -4.17
CA ASP A 104 -9.91 -9.24 -5.03
C ASP A 104 -11.24 -8.48 -4.98
N ILE A 105 -11.15 -7.17 -4.85
CA ILE A 105 -12.29 -6.25 -4.80
C ILE A 105 -12.57 -5.69 -6.19
N HIS A 106 -13.71 -6.12 -6.73
CA HIS A 106 -14.22 -5.68 -8.02
C HIS A 106 -15.26 -4.56 -7.89
N ARG A 107 -15.71 -4.02 -9.04
CA ARG A 107 -16.79 -3.01 -9.14
C ARG A 107 -16.50 -1.68 -8.42
N LYS A 108 -15.23 -1.28 -8.35
CA LYS A 108 -14.82 0.07 -7.91
C LYS A 108 -15.36 1.15 -8.86
N LEU A 109 -15.74 2.30 -8.32
CA LEU A 109 -16.24 3.44 -9.12
C LEU A 109 -15.18 3.90 -10.14
N SER A 110 -13.95 4.10 -9.68
CA SER A 110 -12.79 4.55 -10.44
C SER A 110 -11.57 3.66 -10.16
N LEU A 111 -10.42 3.98 -10.76
CA LEU A 111 -9.16 3.22 -10.60
C LEU A 111 -9.31 1.71 -10.84
N ARG A 112 -10.15 1.33 -11.82
CA ARG A 112 -10.50 -0.07 -12.10
C ARG A 112 -9.34 -0.90 -12.63
N ALA A 113 -8.33 -0.27 -13.22
CA ALA A 113 -7.09 -0.92 -13.62
C ALA A 113 -6.16 -1.25 -12.44
N SER A 114 -6.38 -0.64 -11.27
CA SER A 114 -5.64 -0.94 -10.05
C SER A 114 -6.23 -2.17 -9.37
N VAL A 115 -5.42 -3.21 -9.18
CA VAL A 115 -5.79 -4.35 -8.34
C VAL A 115 -5.93 -3.88 -6.90
N THR A 116 -7.01 -4.28 -6.24
CA THR A 116 -7.27 -3.93 -4.85
C THR A 116 -7.90 -5.12 -4.19
N SER A 117 -7.40 -5.50 -3.02
CA SER A 117 -7.76 -6.77 -2.41
C SER A 117 -7.93 -6.61 -0.90
N GLU A 118 -8.68 -7.53 -0.32
CA GLU A 118 -8.54 -7.90 1.07
C GLU A 118 -7.31 -8.80 1.21
N LEU A 119 -6.54 -8.65 2.30
CA LEU A 119 -5.53 -9.62 2.72
C LEU A 119 -6.04 -10.34 3.96
N VAL A 120 -5.93 -11.66 3.98
CA VAL A 120 -6.31 -12.52 5.09
C VAL A 120 -5.06 -13.20 5.62
N LEU A 121 -4.83 -13.08 6.93
CA LEU A 121 -3.71 -13.70 7.65
C LEU A 121 -4.27 -14.66 8.69
N GLU A 122 -4.05 -15.95 8.48
CA GLU A 122 -4.46 -17.04 9.37
C GLU A 122 -3.21 -17.78 9.85
N ASP A 123 -2.77 -17.49 11.07
CA ASP A 123 -1.55 -18.06 11.67
C ASP A 123 -0.31 -17.99 10.77
N VAL A 124 -0.14 -16.87 10.05
CA VAL A 124 1.02 -16.63 9.19
C VAL A 124 2.27 -16.58 10.05
N ARG A 125 3.13 -17.59 9.91
CA ARG A 125 4.39 -17.70 10.66
C ARG A 125 5.54 -17.07 9.88
N LEU A 126 6.27 -16.17 10.53
CA LEU A 126 7.45 -15.51 9.99
C LEU A 126 8.64 -15.72 10.93
N PRO A 127 9.87 -15.85 10.40
CA PRO A 127 11.06 -15.88 11.23
C PRO A 127 11.22 -14.56 12.01
N ALA A 128 12.11 -14.55 13.00
CA ALA A 128 12.45 -13.35 13.77
C ALA A 128 12.83 -12.14 12.87
N SER A 129 13.47 -12.41 11.73
CA SER A 129 13.89 -11.43 10.72
C SER A 129 12.75 -10.88 9.85
N GLY A 130 11.53 -11.39 9.96
CA GLY A 130 10.38 -10.89 9.19
C GLY A 130 9.84 -9.55 9.70
N VAL A 131 10.25 -9.08 10.87
CA VAL A 131 9.83 -7.79 11.44
C VAL A 131 10.77 -6.68 10.97
N LEU A 132 10.25 -5.48 10.68
CA LEU A 132 11.05 -4.29 10.44
C LEU A 132 11.62 -3.79 11.79
N PRO A 133 12.93 -3.93 12.06
CA PRO A 133 13.48 -3.68 13.39
C PRO A 133 13.60 -2.19 13.73
N GLY A 134 13.70 -1.32 12.72
CA GLY A 134 14.00 0.11 12.87
C GLY A 134 12.82 0.97 13.33
N VAL A 135 11.65 0.40 13.60
CA VAL A 135 10.49 1.17 14.06
C VAL A 135 9.53 0.39 14.94
N THR A 136 8.89 1.09 15.87
CA THR A 136 7.78 0.59 16.69
C THR A 136 6.79 1.72 16.94
N GLY A 137 5.52 1.36 17.10
CA GLY A 137 4.40 2.28 17.26
C GLY A 137 3.93 2.92 15.95
N MET A 138 2.88 3.75 16.07
CA MET A 138 2.22 4.39 14.93
C MET A 138 3.10 5.31 14.09
N ARG A 139 4.28 5.70 14.60
CA ARG A 139 5.27 6.46 13.82
C ARG A 139 5.64 5.74 12.51
N GLY A 140 5.76 4.41 12.53
CA GLY A 140 6.06 3.59 11.35
C GLY A 140 5.08 3.80 10.21
N PRO A 141 3.82 3.36 10.34
CA PRO A 141 2.84 3.50 9.26
C PRO A 141 2.55 4.96 8.91
N LEU A 142 2.49 5.87 9.89
CA LEU A 142 2.20 7.28 9.63
C LEU A 142 3.31 8.00 8.84
N SER A 143 4.58 7.62 9.05
CA SER A 143 5.68 8.15 8.22
C SER A 143 5.58 7.69 6.76
N CYS A 144 5.18 6.44 6.52
CA CYS A 144 4.91 5.92 5.17
C CYS A 144 3.76 6.70 4.50
N LEU A 145 2.72 7.06 5.26
CA LEU A 145 1.63 7.90 4.75
C LEU A 145 2.10 9.31 4.38
N ASN A 146 3.08 9.88 5.08
CA ASN A 146 3.67 11.17 4.70
C ASN A 146 4.38 11.10 3.35
N GLU A 147 5.17 10.06 3.10
CA GLU A 147 5.79 9.82 1.79
C GLU A 147 4.75 9.59 0.69
N ALA A 148 3.70 8.84 0.99
CA ALA A 148 2.62 8.60 0.04
C ALA A 148 1.89 9.90 -0.35
N ARG A 149 1.66 10.81 0.61
CA ARG A 149 1.05 12.13 0.34
C ARG A 149 1.85 12.92 -0.69
N PHE A 150 3.18 12.90 -0.58
CA PHE A 150 4.04 13.60 -1.54
C PHE A 150 3.83 13.06 -2.98
N GLY A 151 3.81 11.74 -3.17
CA GLY A 151 3.54 11.13 -4.48
C GLY A 151 2.13 11.43 -5.02
N ILE A 152 1.11 11.41 -4.16
CA ILE A 152 -0.29 11.68 -4.54
C ILE A 152 -0.44 13.11 -5.09
N LEU A 153 0.25 14.09 -4.51
CA LEU A 153 0.18 15.49 -4.96
C LEU A 153 0.60 15.63 -6.44
N PHE A 154 1.68 14.98 -6.85
CA PHE A 154 2.12 15.02 -8.26
C PHE A 154 1.11 14.33 -9.19
N GLY A 155 0.56 13.19 -8.78
CA GLY A 155 -0.48 12.50 -9.55
C GLY A 155 -1.75 13.33 -9.72
N ALA A 156 -2.18 14.04 -8.68
CA ALA A 156 -3.32 14.94 -8.72
C ALA A 156 -3.06 16.13 -9.67
N MET A 157 -1.88 16.75 -9.61
CA MET A 157 -1.51 17.84 -10.52
C MET A 157 -1.44 17.40 -11.98
N GLY A 158 -0.89 16.21 -12.25
CA GLY A 158 -0.89 15.63 -13.59
C GLY A 158 -2.30 15.40 -14.13
N SER A 159 -3.19 14.86 -13.28
CA SER A 159 -4.59 14.64 -13.63
C SER A 159 -5.34 15.95 -13.90
N ALA A 160 -5.12 16.97 -13.06
CA ALA A 160 -5.71 18.30 -13.24
C ALA A 160 -5.29 18.94 -14.57
N ARG A 161 -4.00 18.83 -14.92
CA ARG A 161 -3.49 19.29 -16.21
C ARG A 161 -4.12 18.55 -17.38
N ALA A 162 -4.22 17.22 -17.32
CA ALA A 162 -4.86 16.42 -18.37
C ALA A 162 -6.34 16.81 -18.57
N CYS A 163 -7.08 17.03 -17.48
CA CYS A 163 -8.46 17.52 -17.54
C CYS A 163 -8.55 18.90 -18.21
N TYR A 164 -7.64 19.82 -17.86
CA TYR A 164 -7.59 21.15 -18.46
C TYR A 164 -7.29 21.09 -19.96
N GLU A 165 -6.27 20.34 -20.37
CA GLU A 165 -5.88 20.19 -21.78
C GLU A 165 -7.03 19.58 -22.59
N ALA A 166 -7.66 18.51 -22.10
CA ALA A 166 -8.82 17.89 -22.75
C ALA A 166 -10.02 18.85 -22.89
N ALA A 167 -10.31 19.64 -21.85
CA ALA A 167 -11.39 20.62 -21.89
C ALA A 167 -11.07 21.78 -22.86
N LEU A 168 -9.83 22.26 -22.84
CA LEU A 168 -9.37 23.34 -23.71
C LEU A 168 -9.45 22.93 -25.19
N ASP A 169 -8.92 21.75 -25.52
CA ASP A 169 -8.93 21.23 -26.89
C ASP A 169 -10.37 21.07 -27.39
N TYR A 170 -11.22 20.42 -26.61
CA TYR A 170 -12.64 20.27 -26.95
C TYR A 170 -13.35 21.61 -27.12
N SER A 171 -13.02 22.60 -26.27
CA SER A 171 -13.65 23.93 -26.35
C SER A 171 -13.30 24.71 -27.63
N ARG A 172 -12.11 24.47 -28.19
CA ARG A 172 -11.65 25.10 -29.44
C ARG A 172 -12.25 24.43 -30.68
N GLU A 173 -12.51 23.13 -30.62
CA GLU A 173 -13.06 22.36 -31.73
C GLU A 173 -14.59 22.42 -31.78
N ARG A 174 -15.26 22.38 -30.63
CA ARG A 174 -16.72 22.35 -30.55
C ARG A 174 -17.31 23.72 -30.91
N SER A 175 -18.09 23.79 -31.98
CA SER A 175 -18.80 25.01 -32.39
C SER A 175 -20.28 25.03 -32.00
N GLN A 176 -20.76 26.16 -31.47
CA GLN A 176 -22.18 26.46 -31.21
C GLN A 176 -22.47 27.94 -31.45
N PHE A 177 -23.68 28.27 -31.91
CA PHE A 177 -24.08 29.66 -32.25
C PHE A 177 -23.09 30.38 -33.19
N GLY A 178 -22.51 29.65 -34.15
CA GLY A 178 -21.65 30.22 -35.20
C GLY A 178 -20.18 30.46 -34.81
N LYS A 179 -19.73 30.06 -33.62
CA LYS A 179 -18.31 30.15 -33.20
C LYS A 179 -17.89 28.97 -32.30
N PRO A 180 -16.58 28.71 -32.13
CA PRO A 180 -16.09 27.79 -31.11
C PRO A 180 -16.58 28.18 -29.71
N ILE A 181 -16.90 27.19 -28.87
CA ILE A 181 -17.36 27.45 -27.50
C ILE A 181 -16.29 28.11 -26.62
N ALA A 182 -15.02 27.99 -26.99
CA ALA A 182 -13.90 28.74 -26.38
C ALA A 182 -14.03 30.27 -26.52
N GLY A 183 -14.91 30.76 -27.41
CA GLY A 183 -15.16 32.18 -27.61
C GLY A 183 -16.31 32.77 -26.80
N PHE A 184 -16.94 32.02 -25.90
CA PHE A 184 -17.90 32.53 -24.90
C PHE A 184 -17.19 32.94 -23.62
#